data_AF-A0A8X6KEM6-F1
#
_entry.id   AF-A0A8X6KEM6-F1
#
_cell.length_a   1.000
_cell.length_b   1.000
_cell.length_c   1.000
_cell.angle_alpha   90.00
_cell.angle_beta   90.00
_cell.angle_gamma   90.00
#
_symmetry.space_group_name_H-M   'P 1'
#
loop_
_entity.id
_entity.type
_entity.pdbx_description
1 polymer ?
#
loop_
_entity_poly.entity_id
_entity_poly.type
_entity_poly.pdbx_seq_one_letter_code
_entity_poly.pdbx_strand_id
1 'polypeptide(L)'
;VCLAKFASGFNTQALSKSYPDGSHDFGLFQINDKYCRLGSADGCGASCTDLVSDDIVKSAKCALKIFQKEGFKAWPAWKNNCQAIDTSRFIIKCSLRVPSGRSLWFNHKNSIKEVLENH
;
A
#
# COMPACT_ATOMS: atom_id res chain seq x y z
N VAL A 1 2.12 7.32 -0.46
CA VAL A 1 2.27 7.98 -1.79
C VAL A 1 3.55 7.55 -2.52
N CYS A 2 4.75 7.71 -1.95
CA CYS A 2 6.01 7.30 -2.61
C CYS A 2 5.99 5.84 -3.10
N LEU A 3 5.54 4.89 -2.27
CA LEU A 3 5.39 3.48 -2.66
C LEU A 3 4.55 3.33 -3.94
N ALA A 4 3.31 3.85 -3.97
CA ALA A 4 2.43 3.74 -5.13
C ALA A 4 3.02 4.37 -6.41
N LYS A 5 3.79 5.47 -6.28
CA LYS A 5 4.48 6.08 -7.41
C LYS A 5 5.47 5.12 -8.07
N PHE A 6 6.31 4.46 -7.27
CA PHE A 6 7.40 3.63 -7.78
C PHE A 6 7.00 2.17 -7.99
N ALA A 7 5.95 1.70 -7.31
CA ALA A 7 5.39 0.37 -7.51
C ALA A 7 4.64 0.31 -8.84
N SER A 8 3.66 1.19 -9.07
CA SER A 8 2.77 1.08 -10.23
C SER A 8 2.64 2.35 -11.06
N GLY A 9 3.33 3.44 -10.70
CA GLY A 9 3.08 4.74 -11.33
C GLY A 9 1.69 5.31 -11.03
N PHE A 10 1.09 4.92 -9.90
CA PHE A 10 -0.31 5.20 -9.53
C PHE A 10 -1.37 4.47 -10.35
N ASN A 11 -0.99 3.50 -11.18
CA ASN A 11 -1.95 2.69 -11.91
C ASN A 11 -2.62 1.66 -10.97
N THR A 12 -3.93 1.81 -10.76
CA THR A 12 -4.79 0.90 -9.99
C THR A 12 -4.95 -0.46 -10.67
N GLN A 13 -4.82 -0.49 -11.99
CA GLN A 13 -4.94 -1.69 -12.82
C GLN A 13 -3.59 -2.33 -13.18
N ALA A 14 -2.51 -1.92 -12.52
CA ALA A 14 -1.19 -2.46 -12.81
C ALA A 14 -1.09 -3.96 -12.50
N LEU A 15 -0.47 -4.70 -13.41
CA LEU A 15 -0.10 -6.10 -13.23
C LEU A 15 1.38 -6.24 -13.59
N SER A 16 2.17 -6.87 -12.72
CA SER A 16 3.57 -7.13 -13.03
C SER A 16 3.69 -8.16 -14.17
N LYS A 17 4.85 -8.14 -14.83
CA LYS A 17 5.28 -9.31 -15.58
C LYS A 17 5.44 -10.50 -14.62
N SER A 18 5.31 -11.72 -15.14
CA SER A 18 5.66 -12.92 -14.38
C SER A 18 7.10 -12.84 -13.90
N TYR A 19 7.31 -13.07 -12.61
CA TYR A 19 8.65 -13.26 -12.06
C TYR A 19 9.17 -14.66 -12.40
N PRO A 20 10.49 -14.92 -12.26
CA PRO A 20 11.07 -16.24 -12.52
C PRO A 20 10.49 -17.37 -11.66
N ASP A 21 9.96 -17.04 -10.48
CA ASP A 21 9.29 -17.98 -9.57
C ASP A 21 7.79 -18.17 -9.92
N GLY A 22 7.32 -17.56 -10.99
CA GLY A 22 5.92 -17.60 -11.44
C GLY A 22 4.98 -16.71 -10.63
N SER A 23 5.47 -15.93 -9.67
CA SER A 23 4.64 -14.99 -8.94
C SER A 23 4.34 -13.73 -9.76
N HIS A 24 3.30 -13.02 -9.33
CA HIS A 24 2.87 -11.74 -9.90
C HIS A 24 2.54 -10.75 -8.79
N ASP A 25 2.68 -9.46 -9.10
CA ASP A 25 2.28 -8.36 -8.23
C ASP A 25 1.07 -7.60 -8.82
N PHE A 26 0.15 -7.20 -7.94
CA PHE A 26 -1.17 -6.69 -8.32
C PHE A 26 -1.42 -5.26 -7.82
N GLY A 27 -1.98 -4.45 -8.70
CA GLY A 27 -2.64 -3.19 -8.40
C GLY A 27 -1.70 -2.06 -7.97
N LEU A 28 -2.32 -1.04 -7.36
CA LEU A 28 -1.70 0.23 -6.96
C LEU A 28 -0.42 0.07 -6.11
N PHE A 29 -0.38 -0.95 -5.26
CA PHE A 29 0.74 -1.19 -4.34
C PHE A 29 1.65 -2.33 -4.79
N GLN A 30 1.41 -2.93 -5.97
CA GLN A 30 2.13 -4.11 -6.45
C GLN A 30 2.23 -5.18 -5.34
N ILE A 31 1.08 -5.65 -4.88
CA ILE A 31 0.99 -6.66 -3.83
C ILE A 31 1.20 -8.03 -4.48
N ASN A 32 2.22 -8.76 -4.03
CA ASN A 32 2.53 -10.09 -4.52
C ASN A 32 1.40 -11.09 -4.27
N ASP A 33 1.17 -12.02 -5.20
CA ASP A 33 0.09 -13.01 -5.12
C ASP A 33 0.11 -13.85 -3.84
N LYS A 34 1.27 -14.02 -3.20
CA LYS A 34 1.35 -14.69 -1.90
C LYS A 34 0.44 -14.05 -0.83
N TYR A 35 -0.01 -12.80 -0.98
CA TYR A 35 -0.91 -12.14 -0.04
C TYR A 35 -2.39 -12.14 -0.45
N CYS A 36 -2.73 -12.58 -1.66
CA CYS A 36 -4.10 -12.56 -2.19
C CYS A 36 -4.56 -13.88 -2.84
N ARG A 37 -3.65 -14.86 -2.96
CA ARG A 37 -3.97 -16.21 -3.41
C ARG A 37 -4.82 -16.94 -2.36
N LEU A 38 -5.82 -17.67 -2.83
CA LEU A 38 -6.67 -18.51 -1.99
C LEU A 38 -5.83 -19.49 -1.17
N GLY A 39 -6.15 -19.64 0.11
CA GLY A 39 -5.44 -20.54 1.02
C GLY A 39 -4.08 -20.03 1.52
N SER A 40 -3.66 -18.81 1.16
CA SER A 40 -2.44 -18.24 1.71
C SER A 40 -2.57 -17.97 3.21
N ALA A 41 -1.61 -18.48 3.99
CA ALA A 41 -1.47 -18.18 5.42
C ALA A 41 -1.21 -16.68 5.68
N ASP A 42 -0.61 -16.00 4.71
CA ASP A 42 -0.36 -14.56 4.76
C ASP A 42 -1.44 -13.72 4.09
N GLY A 43 -2.52 -14.36 3.63
CA GLY A 43 -3.63 -13.74 2.93
C GLY A 43 -4.20 -12.53 3.68
N CYS A 44 -4.52 -11.47 2.94
CA CYS A 44 -5.13 -10.27 3.49
C CYS A 44 -6.67 -10.25 3.45
N GLY A 45 -7.30 -11.34 2.98
CA GLY A 45 -8.77 -11.45 2.88
C GLY A 45 -9.37 -10.79 1.63
N ALA A 46 -8.53 -10.49 0.62
CA ALA A 46 -8.94 -10.02 -0.70
C ALA A 46 -8.39 -10.97 -1.77
N SER A 47 -9.12 -11.17 -2.87
CA SER A 47 -8.59 -11.88 -4.04
C SER A 47 -7.56 -11.02 -4.78
N CYS A 48 -6.73 -11.60 -5.64
CA CYS A 48 -5.79 -10.77 -6.42
C CYS A 48 -6.49 -9.85 -7.43
N THR A 49 -7.66 -10.26 -7.93
CA THR A 49 -8.49 -9.42 -8.81
C THR A 49 -9.10 -8.23 -8.07
N ASP A 50 -9.42 -8.38 -6.78
CA ASP A 50 -9.88 -7.29 -5.91
C ASP A 50 -8.85 -6.16 -5.77
N LEU A 51 -7.57 -6.45 -5.99
CA LEU A 51 -6.48 -5.47 -5.87
C LEU A 51 -6.29 -4.64 -7.14
N VAL A 52 -6.85 -5.10 -8.27
CA VAL A 52 -6.79 -4.48 -9.59
C VAL A 52 -8.12 -3.74 -9.85
N SER A 53 -8.38 -2.72 -9.05
CA SER A 53 -9.63 -1.97 -9.04
C SER A 53 -9.38 -0.49 -8.76
N ASP A 54 -10.21 0.38 -9.33
CA ASP A 54 -10.21 1.81 -9.04
C ASP A 54 -10.66 2.10 -7.59
N ASP A 55 -11.48 1.22 -7.00
CA ASP A 55 -11.71 1.22 -5.56
C ASP A 55 -10.50 0.62 -4.85
N ILE A 56 -9.70 1.50 -4.26
CA ILE A 56 -8.45 1.13 -3.59
C ILE A 56 -8.65 0.65 -2.15
N VAL A 57 -9.89 0.55 -1.62
CA VAL A 57 -10.12 0.19 -0.21
C VAL A 57 -9.52 -1.17 0.13
N LYS A 58 -9.75 -2.19 -0.71
CA LYS A 58 -9.19 -3.53 -0.50
C LYS A 58 -7.65 -3.52 -0.63
N SER A 59 -7.13 -2.83 -1.62
CA SER A 59 -5.68 -2.64 -1.82
C SER A 59 -5.02 -1.94 -0.62
N ALA A 60 -5.64 -0.91 -0.06
CA ALA A 60 -5.15 -0.18 1.10
C ALA A 60 -5.19 -1.04 2.37
N LYS A 61 -6.30 -1.74 2.63
CA LYS A 61 -6.43 -2.68 3.75
C LYS A 61 -5.38 -3.79 3.67
N CYS A 62 -5.14 -4.33 2.49
CA CYS A 62 -4.15 -5.37 2.26
C CYS A 62 -2.71 -4.86 2.48
N ALA A 63 -2.34 -3.74 1.86
CA ALA A 63 -1.03 -3.12 2.06
C ALA A 63 -0.77 -2.77 3.53
N LEU A 64 -1.81 -2.33 4.26
CA LEU A 64 -1.71 -2.03 5.68
C LEU A 64 -1.40 -3.27 6.52
N LYS A 65 -2.07 -4.40 6.24
CA LYS A 65 -1.81 -5.68 6.92
C LYS A 65 -0.37 -6.17 6.68
N ILE A 66 0.11 -6.06 5.44
CA ILE A 66 1.49 -6.41 5.09
C ILE A 66 2.46 -5.47 5.83
N PHE A 67 2.19 -4.16 5.85
CA PHE A 67 3.01 -3.19 6.57
C PHE A 67 3.06 -3.47 8.08
N GLN A 68 1.95 -3.87 8.71
CA GLN A 68 1.94 -4.22 10.13
C GLN A 68 2.82 -5.44 10.44
N LYS A 69 2.93 -6.40 9.52
CA LYS A 69 3.75 -7.61 9.69
C LYS A 69 5.22 -7.38 9.34
N GLU A 70 5.48 -6.76 8.19
CA GLU A 70 6.80 -6.72 7.57
C GLU A 70 7.37 -5.30 7.46
N GLY A 71 6.56 -4.26 7.65
CA GLY A 71 6.92 -2.89 7.34
C GLY A 71 7.11 -2.68 5.83
N PHE A 72 7.77 -1.58 5.45
CA PHE A 72 7.99 -1.29 4.04
C PHE A 72 9.00 -2.21 3.34
N LYS A 73 9.72 -3.08 4.08
CA LYS A 73 10.71 -4.00 3.49
C LYS A 73 10.09 -5.03 2.54
N ALA A 74 8.79 -5.25 2.63
CA ALA A 74 8.03 -6.10 1.71
C ALA A 74 7.98 -5.54 0.27
N TRP A 75 8.36 -4.28 0.06
CA TRP A 75 8.36 -3.63 -1.26
C TRP A 75 9.77 -3.19 -1.68
N PRO A 76 10.43 -3.93 -2.59
CA PRO A 76 11.71 -3.52 -3.18
C PRO A 76 11.64 -2.13 -3.83
N ALA A 77 10.51 -1.80 -4.48
CA ALA A 77 10.28 -0.49 -5.08
C ALA A 77 10.34 0.66 -4.05
N TRP A 78 9.82 0.46 -2.84
CA TRP A 78 9.96 1.44 -1.76
C TRP A 78 11.38 1.51 -1.24
N LYS A 79 12.02 0.35 -1.00
CA LYS A 79 13.40 0.29 -0.50
C LYS A 79 14.35 1.10 -1.39
N ASN A 80 14.25 0.91 -2.70
CA ASN A 80 15.18 1.50 -3.67
C ASN A 80 14.91 2.99 -3.95
N ASN A 81 13.69 3.48 -3.74
CA ASN A 81 13.30 4.81 -4.21
C ASN A 81 12.77 5.76 -3.12
N CYS A 82 12.40 5.23 -1.96
CA CYS A 82 11.70 5.98 -0.91
C CYS A 82 12.46 6.00 0.42
N GLN A 83 13.26 4.98 0.73
CA GLN A 83 13.85 4.82 2.07
C GLN A 83 14.82 5.94 2.44
N ALA A 84 15.61 6.43 1.48
CA ALA A 84 16.70 7.39 1.73
C ALA A 84 16.33 8.84 1.37
N ILE A 85 15.05 9.15 1.16
CA ILE A 85 14.59 10.48 0.74
C ILE A 85 13.53 11.02 1.68
N ASP A 86 13.42 12.35 1.74
CA ASP A 86 12.25 12.98 2.35
C ASP A 86 11.01 12.77 1.46
N THR A 87 10.08 11.96 1.96
CA THR A 87 8.85 11.63 1.25
C THR A 87 7.76 12.69 1.40
N SER A 88 7.96 13.72 2.22
CA SER A 88 7.05 14.87 2.35
C SER A 88 6.82 15.57 0.99
N ARG A 89 7.84 15.55 0.10
CA ARG A 89 7.78 16.12 -1.25
C ARG A 89 6.63 15.58 -2.11
N PHE A 90 6.13 14.38 -1.81
CA PHE A 90 5.03 13.77 -2.55
C PHE A 90 3.66 14.31 -2.15
N ILE A 91 3.55 15.04 -1.04
CA ILE A 91 2.30 15.57 -0.50
C ILE A 91 2.34 17.08 -0.23
N ILE A 92 3.49 17.75 -0.43
CA ILE A 92 3.67 19.16 -0.09
C ILE A 92 2.71 20.12 -0.84
N LYS A 93 2.23 19.74 -2.02
CA LYS A 93 1.24 20.52 -2.80
C LYS A 93 -0.18 19.95 -2.70
N CYS A 94 -0.42 19.00 -1.80
CA CYS A 94 -1.74 18.42 -1.60
C CYS A 94 -2.51 19.21 -0.53
N SER A 95 -3.75 19.55 -0.82
CA SER A 95 -4.70 20.04 0.20
C SER A 95 -5.27 18.84 0.95
N LEU A 96 -4.55 18.37 1.96
CA LEU A 96 -5.03 17.28 2.81
C LEU A 96 -6.18 17.79 3.67
N ARG A 97 -7.39 17.26 3.43
CA ARG A 97 -8.53 17.52 4.31
C ARG A 97 -8.30 16.78 5.62
N VAL A 98 -7.84 17.50 6.63
CA VAL A 98 -7.84 17.03 8.01
C VAL A 98 -9.21 17.37 8.60
N PRO A 99 -9.95 16.40 9.16
CA PRO A 99 -11.18 16.72 9.88
C PRO A 99 -10.86 17.75 10.98
N SER A 100 -11.58 18.87 10.98
CA SER A 100 -11.44 19.93 11.98
C SER A 100 -11.63 19.34 13.38
N GLY A 101 -10.56 19.31 14.19
CA GLY A 101 -10.62 18.87 15.58
C GLY A 101 -9.53 17.89 16.03
N ARG A 102 -8.70 17.35 15.12
CA ARG A 102 -7.58 16.46 15.48
C ARG A 102 -6.23 17.19 15.32
N SER A 103 -5.64 17.54 16.46
CA SER A 103 -4.27 18.05 16.55
C SER A 103 -3.28 17.02 15.98
N LEU A 104 -2.50 17.42 14.97
CA LEU A 104 -1.45 16.59 14.37
C LEU A 104 -0.21 16.53 15.27
N TRP A 105 -0.30 15.82 16.40
CA TRP A 105 0.88 15.24 17.00
C TRP A 105 1.23 13.97 16.21
N PHE A 106 2.02 14.13 15.15
CA PHE A 106 2.57 13.02 14.39
C PHE A 106 3.58 12.24 15.24
N ASN A 107 3.08 11.36 16.11
CA ASN A 107 3.89 10.29 16.68
C ASN A 107 3.71 9.03 15.83
N HIS A 108 4.82 8.56 15.25
CA HIS A 108 4.94 7.50 14.25
C HIS A 108 4.29 6.14 14.61
N LYS A 109 3.76 5.98 15.82
CA LYS A 109 3.26 4.70 16.35
C LYS A 109 1.73 4.50 16.28
N ASN A 110 0.90 5.54 16.10
CA ASN A 110 -0.56 5.41 16.31
C ASN A 110 -1.47 5.74 15.11
N SER A 111 -0.94 6.07 13.93
CA SER A 111 -1.75 6.59 12.81
C SER A 111 -2.58 5.55 12.03
N ILE A 112 -2.44 4.25 12.31
CA ILE A 112 -2.96 3.20 11.42
C ILE A 112 -4.39 2.74 11.78
N LYS A 113 -4.80 2.85 13.05
CA LYS A 113 -6.13 2.40 13.48
C LYS A 113 -7.27 3.30 12.99
N GLU A 114 -7.04 4.60 12.86
CA GLU A 114 -8.11 5.59 12.71
C GLU A 114 -8.73 5.68 11.30
N VAL A 115 -8.08 5.10 10.28
CA VAL A 115 -8.54 5.17 8.88
C VAL A 115 -9.63 4.13 8.58
N LEU A 116 -9.75 3.07 9.38
CA LEU A 116 -10.62 1.93 9.06
C LEU A 116 -11.93 1.86 9.85
N GLU A 117 -12.13 2.71 10.86
CA GLU A 117 -13.34 2.67 11.71
C GLU A 117 -14.46 3.59 11.23
N ASN A 118 -14.26 4.36 10.15
CA ASN A 118 -15.26 5.32 9.63
C ASN A 118 -15.77 5.01 8.20
N HIS A 119 -15.52 3.82 7.66
CA HIS A 119 -16.05 3.36 6.37
C HIS A 119 -16.35 1.86 6.35
#